data_AF-A0A072TLE0-F1
#
_entry.id   AF-A0A072TLE0-F1
#
_cell.length_a   1.000
_cell.length_b   1.000
_cell.length_c   1.000
_cell.angle_alpha   90.00
_cell.angle_beta   90.00
_cell.angle_gamma   90.00
#
_symmetry.space_group_name_H-M   'P 1'
#
loop_
_entity.id
_entity.type
_entity.pdbx_description
1 polymer ?
#
loop_
_entity_poly.entity_id
_entity_poly.type
_entity_poly.pdbx_seq_one_letter_code
_entity_poly.pdbx_strand_id
1 'polypeptide(L)'
;MKALMNKSMVKELPSIKNKGIKIYMGTEFEPSKDITGGHFYSEGSLDTVFIDALKKTCLQCISLQRVSTCDGCLEWVKKSGVFTTQVTGDQIEEILQTLVLDDEIMQMTSTGYGDFASIPVGKTCYICKSKGEKKSVDSTPFPCFSCQRMSFCSTDGVVSPTTCVYYQKWLDF
;
A
#
# COMPACT_ATOMS: atom_id res chain seq x y z
N MET A 1 -13.10 15.86 43.30
CA MET A 1 -12.37 15.46 42.08
C MET A 1 -11.33 16.48 41.56
N LYS A 2 -11.27 17.74 42.02
CA LYS A 2 -10.15 18.67 41.68
C LYS A 2 -8.89 18.51 42.56
N ALA A 3 -9.03 17.99 43.79
CA ALA A 3 -7.93 17.88 44.75
C ALA A 3 -6.89 16.80 44.40
N LEU A 4 -7.26 15.78 43.61
CA LEU A 4 -6.39 14.67 43.21
C LEU A 4 -5.58 14.97 41.94
N MET A 5 -6.09 15.82 41.04
CA MET A 5 -5.31 16.38 39.94
C MET A 5 -4.22 17.33 40.45
N ASN A 6 -4.55 18.15 41.45
CA ASN A 6 -3.61 19.14 42.01
C ASN A 6 -2.47 18.51 42.83
N LYS A 7 -2.61 17.24 43.21
CA LYS A 7 -1.56 16.42 43.83
C LYS A 7 -0.77 15.58 42.82
N SER A 8 -1.01 15.76 41.51
CA SER A 8 -0.31 15.06 40.43
C SER A 8 -0.34 13.53 40.56
N MET A 9 -1.45 12.95 41.04
CA MET A 9 -1.62 11.50 41.18
C MET A 9 -2.44 10.87 40.05
N VAL A 10 -3.10 11.69 39.23
CA VAL A 10 -4.02 11.24 38.19
C VAL A 10 -3.87 12.14 36.95
N LYS A 11 -3.58 11.54 35.80
CA LYS A 11 -3.53 12.17 34.47
C LYS A 11 -4.88 12.05 33.78
N GLU A 12 -5.31 13.11 33.11
CA GLU A 12 -6.45 13.06 32.19
C GLU A 12 -5.98 12.67 30.78
N LEU A 13 -6.68 11.72 30.18
CA LEU A 13 -6.44 11.26 28.82
C LEU A 13 -7.72 11.45 28.00
N PRO A 14 -7.63 12.03 26.79
CA PRO A 14 -8.74 12.04 25.85
C PRO A 14 -9.00 10.62 25.35
N SER A 15 -10.26 10.15 25.43
CA SER A 15 -10.64 8.85 24.89
C SER A 15 -10.78 8.91 23.37
N ILE A 16 -10.05 8.02 22.67
CA ILE A 16 -10.08 7.94 21.20
C ILE A 16 -11.28 7.14 20.69
N LYS A 17 -11.76 6.16 21.46
CA LYS A 17 -12.97 5.39 21.14
C LYS A 17 -14.25 6.19 21.35
N ASN A 18 -14.30 7.08 22.34
CA ASN A 18 -15.46 7.91 22.65
C ASN A 18 -15.05 9.39 22.81
N LYS A 19 -15.19 10.15 21.72
CA LYS A 19 -15.01 11.62 21.70
C LYS A 19 -16.00 12.26 22.67
N GLY A 20 -15.55 12.55 23.90
CA GLY A 20 -16.36 13.18 24.95
C GLY A 20 -16.15 12.60 26.36
N ILE A 21 -15.61 11.38 26.48
CA ILE A 21 -15.31 10.78 27.77
C ILE A 21 -13.84 11.06 28.15
N LYS A 22 -13.66 11.79 29.26
CA LYS A 22 -12.34 11.99 29.87
C LYS A 22 -11.99 10.75 30.70
N ILE A 23 -10.94 10.04 30.32
CA ILE A 23 -10.44 8.89 31.08
C ILE A 23 -9.38 9.42 32.04
N TYR A 24 -9.50 9.05 33.31
CA TYR A 24 -8.57 9.45 34.36
C TYR A 24 -7.74 8.23 34.74
N MET A 25 -6.42 8.32 34.63
CA MET A 25 -5.48 7.23 34.90
C MET A 25 -4.44 7.68 35.93
N GLY A 26 -4.01 6.79 36.83
CA GLY A 26 -2.93 7.09 37.77
C GLY A 26 -1.66 7.51 37.03
N THR A 27 -0.95 8.52 37.53
CA THR A 27 0.30 9.05 36.94
C THR A 27 1.37 7.98 36.70
N GLU A 28 1.38 6.96 37.55
CA GLU A 28 2.27 5.81 37.56
C GLU A 28 1.96 4.75 36.49
N PHE A 29 0.84 4.84 35.78
CA PHE A 29 0.49 3.88 34.73
C PHE A 29 0.70 4.44 33.33
N GLU A 30 1.34 3.63 32.47
CA GLU A 30 1.44 3.91 31.05
C GLU A 30 0.13 3.51 30.36
N PRO A 31 -0.50 4.42 29.60
CA PRO A 31 -1.72 4.10 28.89
C PRO A 31 -1.45 3.07 27.79
N SER A 32 -2.27 2.03 27.74
CA SER A 32 -2.19 1.02 26.68
C SER A 32 -2.43 1.65 25.30
N LYS A 33 -1.76 1.13 24.26
CA LYS A 33 -1.88 1.59 22.86
C LYS A 33 -3.33 1.68 22.36
N ASP A 34 -4.23 0.87 22.92
CA ASP A 34 -5.67 0.84 22.64
C ASP A 34 -6.44 2.10 23.11
N ILE A 35 -5.90 2.83 24.09
CA ILE A 35 -6.52 4.00 24.73
C ILE A 35 -5.94 5.30 24.17
N THR A 36 -4.64 5.32 23.84
CA THR A 36 -3.92 6.45 23.23
C THR A 36 -3.88 6.41 21.71
N GLY A 37 -4.44 5.36 21.08
CA GLY A 37 -4.57 5.24 19.62
C GLY A 37 -3.26 4.94 18.91
N GLY A 38 -2.16 4.81 19.66
CA GLY A 38 -0.85 4.49 19.12
C GLY A 38 -0.10 5.72 18.58
N HIS A 39 0.97 5.46 17.83
CA HIS A 39 1.97 6.45 17.42
C HIS A 39 1.49 7.42 16.33
N PHE A 40 0.27 7.24 15.81
CA PHE A 40 -0.33 8.09 14.78
C PHE A 40 -1.34 9.10 15.34
N TYR A 41 -1.49 9.18 16.66
CA TYR A 41 -2.41 10.11 17.31
C TYR A 41 -1.64 11.21 18.05
N SER A 42 -1.98 12.45 17.73
CA SER A 42 -1.52 13.66 18.41
C SER A 42 -2.73 14.33 19.05
N GLU A 43 -2.67 14.53 20.37
CA GLU A 43 -3.69 15.23 21.17
C GLU A 43 -5.14 14.71 20.98
N GLY A 44 -5.31 13.40 20.78
CA GLY A 44 -6.63 12.77 20.61
C GLY A 44 -7.20 12.87 19.18
N SER A 45 -6.39 13.32 18.21
CA SER A 45 -6.71 13.30 16.79
C SER A 45 -5.68 12.49 16.01
N LEU A 46 -6.12 11.77 14.98
CA LEU A 46 -5.23 11.04 14.08
C LEU A 46 -4.50 12.04 13.18
N ASP A 47 -3.17 11.99 13.17
CA ASP A 47 -2.35 12.85 12.33
C ASP A 47 -2.33 12.34 10.88
N THR A 48 -3.38 12.70 10.13
CA THR A 48 -3.52 12.34 8.73
C THR A 48 -2.41 12.94 7.86
N VAL A 49 -1.85 14.08 8.25
CA VAL A 49 -0.78 14.76 7.51
C VAL A 49 0.52 13.96 7.62
N PHE A 50 0.85 13.51 8.83
CA PHE A 50 1.98 12.62 9.05
C PHE A 50 1.82 11.29 8.31
N ILE A 51 0.63 10.67 8.38
CA ILE A 51 0.35 9.41 7.68
C ILE A 51 0.50 9.58 6.16
N ASP A 52 -0.07 10.64 5.58
CA ASP A 52 0.01 10.89 4.13
C ASP A 52 1.46 11.14 3.69
N ALA A 53 2.21 11.92 4.47
CA ALA A 53 3.63 12.14 4.21
C ALA A 53 4.43 10.83 4.26
N LEU A 54 4.19 9.98 5.25
CA LEU A 54 4.86 8.69 5.40
C LEU A 54 4.51 7.73 4.26
N LYS A 55 3.23 7.65 3.88
CA LYS A 55 2.78 6.91 2.69
C LYS A 55 3.53 7.37 1.44
N LYS A 56 3.60 8.68 1.20
CA LYS A 56 4.29 9.26 0.04
C LYS A 56 5.77 8.94 0.04
N THR A 57 6.45 9.07 1.18
CA THR A 57 7.87 8.71 1.30
C THR A 57 8.12 7.22 1.04
N CYS A 58 7.27 6.34 1.56
CA CYS A 58 7.35 4.89 1.29
C CYS A 58 7.13 4.58 -0.19
N LEU A 59 6.13 5.18 -0.84
CA LEU A 59 5.89 5.01 -2.27
C LEU A 59 7.08 5.49 -3.11
N GLN A 60 7.68 6.63 -2.74
CA GLN A 60 8.89 7.11 -3.42
C GLN A 60 10.08 6.14 -3.25
N CYS A 61 10.28 5.58 -2.05
CA CYS A 61 11.31 4.57 -1.80
C CYS A 61 11.14 3.36 -2.71
N ILE A 62 9.94 2.78 -2.72
CA ILE A 62 9.63 1.57 -3.49
C ILE A 62 9.76 1.85 -4.99
N SER A 63 9.32 3.03 -5.45
CA SER A 63 9.44 3.44 -6.85
C SER A 63 10.89 3.61 -7.31
N LEU A 64 11.80 4.03 -6.42
CA LEU A 64 13.22 4.22 -6.72
C LEU A 64 14.01 2.91 -6.68
N GLN A 65 13.71 2.04 -5.72
CA GLN A 65 14.46 0.80 -5.49
C GLN A 65 13.92 -0.39 -6.32
N ARG A 66 12.78 -0.25 -7.01
CA ARG A 66 11.98 -1.29 -7.70
C ARG A 66 11.41 -2.37 -6.78
N VAL A 67 12.14 -2.74 -5.73
CA VAL A 67 11.78 -3.65 -4.66
C VAL A 67 12.23 -3.03 -3.34
N SER A 68 11.40 -3.04 -2.29
CA SER A 68 11.80 -2.63 -0.95
C SER A 68 11.24 -3.56 0.13
N THR A 69 11.94 -3.68 1.24
CA THR A 69 11.47 -4.40 2.45
C THR A 69 11.06 -3.40 3.52
N CYS A 70 10.39 -3.85 4.59
CA CYS A 70 10.07 -2.97 5.73
C CYS A 70 11.33 -2.27 6.29
N ASP A 71 12.43 -3.02 6.38
CA ASP A 71 13.73 -2.52 6.84
C ASP A 71 14.32 -1.48 5.86
N GLY A 72 14.24 -1.74 4.55
CA GLY A 72 14.66 -0.78 3.52
C GLY A 72 13.86 0.52 3.57
N CYS A 73 12.54 0.44 3.78
CA CYS A 73 11.69 1.61 3.96
C CYS A 73 12.05 2.39 5.23
N LEU A 74 12.38 1.71 6.34
CA LEU A 74 12.83 2.34 7.58
C LEU A 74 14.13 3.12 7.39
N GLU A 75 15.13 2.51 6.77
CA GLU A 75 16.40 3.16 6.47
C GLU A 75 16.22 4.33 5.50
N TRP A 76 15.32 4.20 4.52
CA TRP A 76 14.97 5.30 3.62
C TRP A 76 14.35 6.48 4.35
N VAL A 77 13.42 6.22 5.27
CA VAL A 77 12.76 7.24 6.09
C VAL A 77 13.77 7.96 6.98
N LYS A 78 14.69 7.23 7.63
CA LYS A 78 15.78 7.81 8.41
C LYS A 78 16.70 8.68 7.55
N LYS A 79 17.08 8.18 6.37
CA LYS A 79 17.94 8.90 5.41
C LYS A 79 17.28 10.17 4.88
N SER A 80 15.97 10.13 4.64
CA SER A 80 15.22 11.26 4.09
C SER A 80 15.05 12.39 5.11
N GLY A 81 15.15 12.12 6.42
CA GLY A 81 15.12 13.15 7.47
C GLY A 81 13.85 13.99 7.53
N VAL A 82 12.76 13.51 6.92
CA VAL A 82 11.50 14.27 6.74
C VAL A 82 10.71 14.38 8.05
N PHE A 83 10.95 13.47 9.00
CA PHE A 83 10.18 13.36 10.23
C PHE A 83 11.02 13.73 11.44
N THR A 84 10.49 14.61 12.27
CA THR A 84 11.08 15.00 13.56
C THR A 84 10.81 13.95 14.65
N THR A 85 9.78 13.12 14.46
CA THR A 85 9.35 12.08 15.39
C THR A 85 10.03 10.74 15.09
N GLN A 86 10.33 9.95 16.14
CA GLN A 86 10.98 8.64 16.01
C GLN A 86 10.02 7.64 15.33
N VAL A 87 10.31 7.31 14.07
CA VAL A 87 9.53 6.32 13.30
C VAL A 87 9.98 4.91 13.67
N THR A 88 9.06 4.07 14.13
CA THR A 88 9.32 2.68 14.51
C THR A 88 9.01 1.71 13.35
N GLY A 89 9.64 0.53 13.33
CA GLY A 89 9.41 -0.49 12.30
C GLY A 89 7.94 -0.91 12.17
N ASP A 90 7.24 -1.07 13.30
CA ASP A 90 5.79 -1.40 13.31
C ASP A 90 4.94 -0.35 12.58
N GLN A 91 5.28 0.94 12.73
CA GLN A 91 4.53 2.01 12.05
C GLN A 91 4.66 1.90 10.53
N ILE A 92 5.84 1.55 10.03
CA ILE A 92 6.07 1.37 8.60
C ILE A 92 5.33 0.13 8.12
N GLU A 93 5.29 -0.95 8.91
CA GLU A 93 4.52 -2.14 8.55
C GLU A 93 3.02 -1.84 8.42
N GLU A 94 2.42 -1.12 9.37
CA GLU A 94 1.01 -0.72 9.29
C GLU A 94 0.74 0.15 8.05
N ILE A 95 1.64 1.07 7.73
CA ILE A 95 1.52 1.93 6.54
C ILE A 95 1.65 1.12 5.26
N LEU A 96 2.60 0.19 5.19
CA LEU A 96 2.77 -0.69 4.03
C LEU A 96 1.55 -1.60 3.85
N GLN A 97 1.01 -2.18 4.93
CA GLN A 97 -0.24 -2.93 4.88
C GLN A 97 -1.39 -2.07 4.36
N THR A 98 -1.50 -0.82 4.83
CA THR A 98 -2.51 0.11 4.32
C THR A 98 -2.32 0.38 2.83
N LEU A 99 -1.09 0.60 2.36
CA LEU A 99 -0.80 0.80 0.93
C LEU A 99 -1.09 -0.45 0.08
N VAL A 100 -0.95 -1.65 0.64
CA VAL A 100 -1.37 -2.90 -0.02
C VAL A 100 -2.89 -2.97 -0.13
N LEU A 101 -3.61 -2.59 0.94
CA LEU A 101 -5.08 -2.54 0.94
C LEU A 101 -5.62 -1.48 -0.03
N ASP A 102 -4.92 -0.35 -0.15
CA ASP A 102 -5.21 0.72 -1.12
C ASP A 102 -4.84 0.32 -2.57
N ASP A 103 -4.32 -0.89 -2.80
CA ASP A 103 -3.91 -1.43 -4.11
C ASP A 103 -2.73 -0.69 -4.79
N GLU A 104 -2.05 0.21 -4.09
CA GLU A 104 -0.95 1.02 -4.65
C GLU A 104 0.37 0.22 -4.74
N ILE A 105 0.57 -0.75 -3.84
CA ILE A 105 1.76 -1.62 -3.81
C ILE A 105 1.35 -3.10 -3.72
N MET A 106 2.21 -4.01 -4.17
CA MET A 106 2.03 -5.46 -3.99
C MET A 106 3.03 -6.00 -2.99
N GLN A 107 2.53 -6.84 -2.09
CA GLN A 107 3.35 -7.70 -1.25
C GLN A 107 3.73 -8.96 -2.03
N MET A 108 5.02 -9.31 -2.06
CA MET A 108 5.50 -10.60 -2.56
C MET A 108 6.58 -11.19 -1.67
N THR A 109 6.87 -12.47 -1.86
CA THR A 109 8.03 -13.11 -1.25
C THR A 109 9.23 -13.01 -2.18
N SER A 110 10.41 -12.74 -1.61
CA SER A 110 11.66 -12.71 -2.37
C SER A 110 11.91 -14.06 -3.03
N THR A 111 12.07 -14.06 -4.34
CA THR A 111 12.48 -15.22 -5.14
C THR A 111 14.01 -15.39 -5.17
N GLY A 112 14.78 -14.41 -4.68
CA GLY A 112 16.25 -14.46 -4.62
C GLY A 112 16.98 -14.29 -5.96
N TYR A 113 16.26 -14.00 -7.04
CA TYR A 113 16.82 -13.80 -8.38
C TYR A 113 16.49 -12.39 -8.91
N GLY A 114 17.40 -11.79 -9.70
CA GLY A 114 17.19 -10.48 -10.33
C GLY A 114 17.10 -9.33 -9.32
N ASP A 115 16.06 -8.51 -9.41
CA ASP A 115 15.79 -7.39 -8.50
C ASP A 115 15.59 -7.82 -7.02
N PHE A 116 15.45 -9.12 -6.75
CA PHE A 116 15.34 -9.70 -5.41
C PHE A 116 16.67 -10.25 -4.85
N ALA A 117 17.79 -10.12 -5.58
CA ALA A 117 19.08 -10.71 -5.20
C ALA A 117 19.63 -10.17 -3.87
N SER A 118 19.30 -8.92 -3.50
CA SER A 118 19.71 -8.30 -2.23
C SER A 118 18.87 -8.75 -1.03
N ILE A 119 17.84 -9.57 -1.23
CA ILE A 119 16.87 -9.93 -0.19
C ILE A 119 16.83 -11.46 -0.04
N PRO A 120 17.02 -12.01 1.18
CA PRO A 120 16.98 -13.45 1.39
C PRO A 120 15.66 -14.07 0.92
N VAL A 121 15.76 -15.22 0.26
CA VAL A 121 14.63 -16.00 -0.24
C VAL A 121 13.59 -16.23 0.84
N GLY A 122 12.32 -15.97 0.50
CA GLY A 122 11.18 -16.11 1.42
C GLY A 122 10.89 -14.89 2.29
N LYS A 123 11.72 -13.84 2.28
CA LYS A 123 11.42 -12.59 3.01
C LYS A 123 10.36 -11.78 2.28
N THR A 124 9.45 -11.17 3.04
CA THR A 124 8.40 -10.29 2.51
C THR A 124 8.99 -9.01 1.94
N CYS A 125 8.62 -8.71 0.70
CA CYS A 125 9.05 -7.55 -0.07
C CYS A 125 7.83 -6.84 -0.64
N TYR A 126 8.00 -5.57 -0.95
CA TYR A 126 6.99 -4.71 -1.53
C TYR A 126 7.52 -4.16 -2.85
N ILE A 127 6.66 -4.21 -3.87
CA ILE A 127 6.93 -3.62 -5.17
C ILE A 127 5.82 -2.63 -5.48
N CYS A 128 6.17 -1.52 -6.14
CA CYS A 128 5.14 -0.68 -6.71
C CYS A 128 4.43 -1.51 -7.77
N LYS A 129 3.10 -1.41 -7.80
CA LYS A 129 2.43 -1.75 -9.06
C LYS A 129 3.02 -0.78 -10.06
N SER A 130 3.83 -1.28 -10.99
CA SER A 130 4.07 -0.52 -12.19
C SER A 130 2.67 -0.15 -12.65
N LYS A 131 2.34 1.15 -12.65
CA LYS A 131 1.28 1.65 -13.52
C LYS A 131 1.80 1.23 -14.87
N GLY A 132 1.45 0.01 -15.28
CA GLY A 132 1.68 -0.48 -16.61
C GLY A 132 1.24 0.69 -17.43
N GLU A 133 2.20 1.27 -18.17
CA GLU A 133 1.89 2.37 -19.05
C GLU A 133 0.55 1.99 -19.64
N LYS A 134 -0.46 2.82 -19.40
CA LYS A 134 -1.50 2.92 -20.39
C LYS A 134 -0.79 3.52 -21.61
N LYS A 135 0.12 2.77 -22.23
CA LYS A 135 0.05 2.58 -23.66
C LYS A 135 -1.40 2.17 -23.80
N SER A 136 -2.20 3.15 -24.17
CA SER A 136 -3.22 2.94 -25.16
C SER A 136 -2.62 1.95 -26.16
N VAL A 137 -2.81 0.66 -25.89
CA VAL A 137 -3.08 -0.26 -26.97
C VAL A 137 -4.18 0.47 -27.68
N ASP A 138 -3.81 1.11 -28.78
CA ASP A 138 -4.73 1.63 -29.75
C ASP A 138 -5.66 0.45 -30.00
N SER A 139 -6.78 0.47 -29.27
CA SER A 139 -7.63 -0.68 -29.10
C SER A 139 -8.51 -0.66 -30.31
N THR A 140 -7.91 -0.97 -31.46
CA THR A 140 -8.62 -1.66 -32.50
C THR A 140 -8.86 -3.05 -31.93
N PRO A 141 -10.06 -3.35 -31.39
CA PRO A 141 -10.32 -4.65 -30.81
C PRO A 141 -10.04 -5.69 -31.90
N PHE A 142 -9.11 -6.60 -31.62
CA PHE A 142 -8.78 -7.67 -32.55
C PHE A 142 -10.09 -8.41 -32.89
N PRO A 143 -10.50 -8.47 -34.16
CA PRO A 143 -11.88 -8.82 -34.55
C PRO A 143 -12.25 -10.25 -34.14
N CYS A 144 -11.23 -11.10 -33.94
CA CYS A 144 -11.41 -12.46 -33.49
C CYS A 144 -11.87 -12.53 -32.01
N PHE A 145 -11.46 -11.58 -31.16
CA PHE A 145 -11.79 -11.57 -29.74
C PHE A 145 -13.28 -11.30 -29.50
N SER A 146 -13.92 -10.57 -30.41
CA SER A 146 -15.37 -10.32 -30.40
C SER A 146 -16.16 -11.31 -31.29
N CYS A 147 -15.50 -12.30 -31.88
CA CYS A 147 -16.14 -13.24 -32.80
C CYS A 147 -16.90 -14.33 -32.04
N GLN A 148 -18.23 -14.32 -32.12
CA GLN A 148 -19.10 -15.33 -31.49
C GLN A 148 -18.91 -16.75 -32.03
N ARG A 149 -18.20 -16.92 -33.16
CA ARG A 149 -17.90 -18.22 -33.78
C ARG A 149 -16.43 -18.61 -33.67
N MET A 150 -15.67 -17.95 -32.79
CA MET A 150 -14.25 -18.25 -32.55
C MET A 150 -14.01 -19.74 -32.28
N SER A 151 -14.86 -20.38 -31.48
CA SER A 151 -14.75 -21.79 -31.12
C SER A 151 -14.87 -22.77 -32.29
N PHE A 152 -15.45 -22.32 -33.42
CA PHE A 152 -15.59 -23.11 -34.64
C PHE A 152 -14.56 -22.73 -35.71
N CYS A 153 -13.68 -21.77 -35.40
CA CYS A 153 -12.64 -21.31 -36.29
C CYS A 153 -11.45 -22.28 -36.24
N SER A 154 -11.09 -22.87 -37.38
CA SER A 154 -9.97 -23.80 -37.50
C SER A 154 -9.34 -23.67 -38.88
N THR A 155 -8.03 -23.92 -39.00
CA THR A 155 -7.29 -23.71 -40.26
C THR A 155 -7.85 -24.53 -41.43
N ASP A 156 -8.40 -25.71 -41.15
CA ASP A 156 -9.02 -26.63 -42.12
C ASP A 156 -10.55 -26.73 -41.96
N GLY A 157 -11.15 -25.85 -41.14
CA GLY A 157 -12.57 -25.89 -40.80
C GLY A 157 -13.48 -25.13 -41.78
N VAL A 158 -14.79 -25.35 -41.66
CA VAL A 158 -15.82 -24.59 -42.40
C VAL A 158 -15.75 -23.07 -42.13
N VAL A 159 -15.25 -22.69 -40.96
CA VAL A 159 -14.86 -21.32 -40.63
C VAL A 159 -13.34 -21.34 -40.47
N SER A 160 -12.62 -20.68 -41.39
CA SER A 160 -11.16 -20.60 -41.37
C SER A 160 -10.72 -19.14 -41.33
N PRO A 161 -9.62 -18.79 -40.63
CA PRO A 161 -9.10 -17.44 -40.60
C PRO A 161 -8.77 -16.88 -41.99
N THR A 162 -8.35 -17.75 -42.92
CA THR A 162 -7.96 -17.37 -44.29
C THR A 162 -9.16 -17.01 -45.17
N THR A 163 -10.32 -17.62 -44.93
CA THR A 163 -11.58 -17.37 -45.66
C THR A 163 -12.55 -16.48 -44.89
N CYS A 164 -12.17 -15.97 -43.72
CA CYS A 164 -13.03 -15.16 -42.85
C CYS A 164 -13.22 -13.73 -43.39
N VAL A 165 -14.44 -13.43 -43.87
CA VAL A 165 -14.83 -12.11 -44.41
C VAL A 165 -14.61 -10.97 -43.40
N TYR A 166 -14.87 -11.21 -42.12
CA TYR A 166 -14.70 -10.20 -41.06
C TYR A 166 -13.22 -9.90 -40.78
N TYR A 167 -12.36 -10.92 -40.88
CA TYR A 167 -10.93 -10.76 -40.67
C TYR A 167 -10.28 -10.05 -41.85
N GLN A 168 -10.65 -10.41 -43.09
CA GLN A 168 -10.18 -9.73 -44.29
C GLN A 168 -10.61 -8.26 -44.34
N LYS A 169 -11.87 -7.95 -44.01
CA LYS A 169 -12.36 -6.56 -43.95
C LYS A 169 -11.65 -5.72 -42.88
N TRP A 170 -11.15 -6.34 -41.82
CA TRP A 170 -10.37 -5.66 -40.80
C TRP A 170 -8.91 -5.43 -41.23
N LEU A 171 -8.34 -6.34 -42.03
CA LEU A 171 -6.99 -6.19 -42.60
C LEU A 171 -6.92 -5.19 -43.78
N ASP A 172 -8.05 -4.87 -44.40
CA ASP A 172 -8.17 -3.93 -45.53
C ASP A 172 -8.24 -2.44 -45.10
N PHE A 173 -8.05 -2.15 -43.81
CA PHE A 173 -8.03 -0.80 -43.22
C PHE A 173 -6.61 -0.23 -43.07
#